data_AF-A0A845RMM5-F1
#
_entry.id   AF-A0A845RMM5-F1
#
_cell.length_a   1.000
_cell.length_b   1.000
_cell.length_c   1.000
_cell.angle_alpha   90.00
_cell.angle_beta   90.00
_cell.angle_gamma   90.00
#
_symmetry.space_group_name_H-M   'P 1'
#
loop_
_entity.id
_entity.type
_entity.pdbx_description
1 polymer ?
#
loop_
_entity_poly.entity_id
_entity_poly.type
_entity_poly.pdbx_seq_one_letter_code
_entity_poly.pdbx_strand_id
1 'polypeptide(L)'
;MIKIFVNGGACGFMTNIEANAERQNANIKINTECPSLKPLSEELKTINGYEECFGKIGDTSVFQIARQYCKHAACPVPTAIIKGVEAACGLALPRDIEIKITKEE
;
A
#
# COMPACT_ATOMS: atom_id res chain seq x y z
N MET A 1 -9.42 3.77 11.84
CA MET A 1 -8.40 4.44 11.01
C MET A 1 -7.02 3.90 11.35
N ILE A 2 -6.31 3.38 10.34
CA ILE A 2 -4.92 2.91 10.38
C ILE A 2 -4.06 3.90 9.58
N LYS A 3 -2.86 4.19 10.08
CA LYS A 3 -1.87 5.04 9.41
C LYS A 3 -0.61 4.23 9.12
N ILE A 4 -0.09 4.36 7.91
CA ILE A 4 1.08 3.63 7.45
C ILE A 4 2.07 4.64 6.87
N PHE A 5 3.31 4.55 7.33
CA PHE A 5 4.43 5.36 6.85
C PHE A 5 5.40 4.45 6.10
N VAL A 6 5.68 4.79 4.84
CA VAL A 6 6.47 3.95 3.96
C VAL A 6 7.69 4.72 3.47
N ASN A 7 8.86 4.12 3.66
CA ASN A 7 10.11 4.57 3.04
C ASN A 7 10.33 3.79 1.74
N GLY A 8 10.47 4.49 0.61
CA GLY A 8 10.71 3.88 -0.71
C GLY A 8 12.09 3.23 -0.89
N GLY A 9 12.97 3.30 0.11
CA GLY A 9 14.32 2.76 0.08
C GLY A 9 15.25 3.66 -0.73
N ALA A 10 15.98 3.08 -1.69
CA ALA A 10 17.00 3.79 -2.45
C ALA A 10 16.49 5.01 -3.25
N CYS A 11 15.20 5.07 -3.60
CA CYS A 11 14.62 6.24 -4.27
C CYS A 11 14.38 7.43 -3.33
N GLY A 12 14.39 7.21 -2.01
CA GLY A 12 14.25 8.25 -0.98
C GLY A 12 12.84 8.83 -0.80
N PHE A 13 11.85 8.47 -1.64
CA PHE A 13 10.50 9.01 -1.54
C PHE A 13 9.73 8.43 -0.35
N MET A 14 9.09 9.32 0.42
CA MET A 14 8.21 8.94 1.52
C MET A 14 6.75 8.87 1.05
N THR A 15 5.99 7.95 1.64
CA THR A 15 4.55 7.82 1.40
C THR A 15 3.79 7.60 2.70
N ASN A 16 2.74 8.39 2.90
CA ASN A 16 1.81 8.29 4.01
C ASN A 16 0.48 7.76 3.50
N ILE A 17 -0.03 6.70 4.12
CA ILE A 17 -1.30 6.07 3.76
C ILE A 17 -2.22 6.11 4.97
N GLU A 18 -3.46 6.52 4.76
CA GLU A 18 -4.53 6.43 5.76
C GLU A 18 -5.58 5.45 5.23
N ALA A 19 -5.92 4.44 6.02
CA ALA A 19 -6.95 3.45 5.70
C ALA A 19 -8.06 3.48 6.77
N ASN A 20 -9.30 3.66 6.36
CA ASN A 20 -10.45 3.61 7.25
C ASN A 20 -11.53 2.69 6.67
N ALA A 21 -11.91 1.65 7.40
CA ALA A 21 -12.89 0.69 6.93
C ALA A 21 -14.30 1.01 7.45
N GLU A 22 -15.26 0.87 6.55
CA GLU A 22 -16.69 0.76 6.86
C GLU A 22 -17.14 -0.64 6.45
N ARG A 23 -17.30 -1.52 7.45
CA ARG A 23 -17.50 -2.96 7.22
C ARG A 23 -16.34 -3.54 6.38
N GLN A 24 -16.64 -4.04 5.19
CA GLN A 24 -15.68 -4.67 4.28
C GLN A 24 -14.99 -3.68 3.33
N ASN A 25 -15.46 -2.44 3.21
CA ASN A 25 -14.90 -1.47 2.29
C ASN A 25 -13.92 -0.55 3.01
N ALA A 26 -12.71 -0.42 2.48
CA ALA A 26 -11.69 0.48 3.02
C ALA A 26 -11.58 1.73 2.16
N ASN A 27 -11.75 2.90 2.79
CA ASN A 27 -11.40 4.19 2.20
C ASN A 27 -9.91 4.43 2.42
N ILE A 28 -9.18 4.68 1.32
CA ILE A 28 -7.75 4.92 1.32
C ILE A 28 -7.47 6.36 0.93
N LYS A 29 -6.58 7.01 1.66
CA LYS A 29 -5.95 8.27 1.27
C LYS A 29 -4.45 8.05 1.19
N ILE A 30 -3.86 8.39 0.06
CA ILE A 30 -2.43 8.23 -0.20
C ILE A 30 -1.82 9.61 -0.41
N ASN A 31 -0.78 9.94 0.34
CA ASN A 31 0.04 11.11 0.11
C ASN A 31 1.48 10.66 -0.12
N THR A 32 1.97 10.78 -1.35
CA THR A 32 3.28 10.26 -1.77
C THR A 32 4.13 11.36 -2.40
N GLU A 33 5.41 11.35 -2.07
CA GLU A 33 6.42 12.18 -2.74
C GLU A 33 6.83 11.57 -4.09
N CYS A 34 6.54 10.30 -4.34
CA CYS A 34 6.90 9.62 -5.57
C CYS A 34 5.98 10.09 -6.73
N PRO A 35 6.52 10.74 -7.78
CA PRO A 35 5.70 11.22 -8.89
C PRO A 35 4.99 10.08 -9.64
N SER A 36 5.62 8.90 -9.71
CA SER A 36 5.06 7.72 -10.38
C SER A 36 3.94 7.05 -9.59
N LEU A 37 3.75 7.36 -8.32
CA LEU A 37 2.65 6.78 -7.52
C LEU A 37 1.53 7.78 -7.23
N LYS A 38 1.63 9.02 -7.70
CA LYS A 38 0.54 10.00 -7.59
C LYS A 38 -0.81 9.47 -8.14
N PRO A 39 -0.87 8.77 -9.28
CA PRO A 39 -2.14 8.23 -9.79
C PRO A 39 -2.84 7.28 -8.81
N LEU A 40 -2.10 6.56 -7.96
CA LEU A 40 -2.73 5.71 -6.93
C LEU A 40 -3.57 6.53 -5.97
N SER A 41 -3.16 7.76 -5.63
CA SER A 41 -3.95 8.64 -4.74
C SER A 41 -5.27 9.11 -5.35
N GLU A 42 -5.37 9.08 -6.68
CA GLU A 42 -6.55 9.53 -7.42
C GLU A 42 -7.48 8.35 -7.74
N GLU A 43 -6.91 7.20 -8.07
CA GLU A 43 -7.65 6.00 -8.50
C GLU A 43 -8.06 5.07 -7.33
N LEU A 44 -7.21 4.93 -6.30
CA LEU A 44 -7.50 4.10 -5.12
C LEU A 44 -8.19 4.92 -4.03
N LYS A 45 -9.50 5.09 -4.16
CA LYS A 45 -10.34 5.79 -3.15
C LYS A 45 -11.00 4.83 -2.17
N THR A 46 -11.80 3.89 -2.69
CA THR A 46 -12.53 2.92 -1.88
C THR A 46 -12.38 1.55 -2.52
N ILE A 47 -11.98 0.56 -1.73
CA ILE A 47 -11.73 -0.81 -2.21
C ILE A 47 -12.42 -1.84 -1.31
N ASN A 48 -12.71 -3.01 -1.86
CA ASN A 48 -13.21 -4.15 -1.10
C ASN A 48 -12.04 -4.87 -0.41
N GLY A 49 -11.99 -4.82 0.92
CA GLY A 49 -10.92 -5.43 1.70
C GLY A 49 -10.81 -6.94 1.53
N TYR A 50 -11.91 -7.66 1.26
CA TYR A 50 -11.84 -9.11 1.04
C TYR A 50 -11.20 -9.44 -0.30
N GLU A 51 -11.58 -8.73 -1.36
CA GLU A 51 -11.01 -8.93 -2.70
C GLU A 51 -9.51 -8.59 -2.72
N GLU A 52 -9.13 -7.51 -2.04
CA GLU A 52 -7.75 -7.04 -2.01
C GLU A 52 -6.85 -7.88 -1.10
N CYS A 53 -7.32 -8.28 0.09
CA CYS A 53 -6.48 -9.00 1.05
C CYS A 53 -6.40 -10.52 0.79
N PHE A 54 -7.42 -11.11 0.16
CA PHE A 54 -7.42 -12.55 -0.18
C PHE A 54 -7.13 -12.82 -1.66
N GLY A 55 -7.00 -11.78 -2.48
CA GLY A 55 -6.57 -11.90 -3.87
C GLY A 55 -5.10 -12.34 -4.00
N LYS A 56 -4.74 -12.82 -5.18
CA LYS A 56 -3.35 -13.19 -5.48
C LYS A 56 -2.49 -11.94 -5.66
N ILE A 57 -1.24 -12.02 -5.20
CA ILE A 57 -0.26 -10.96 -5.41
C ILE A 57 -0.17 -10.63 -6.90
N GLY A 58 -0.31 -9.36 -7.25
CA GLY A 58 -0.26 -8.89 -8.63
C GLY A 58 -1.61 -8.81 -9.34
N ASP A 59 -2.65 -9.46 -8.82
CA ASP A 59 -3.96 -9.54 -9.49
C ASP A 59 -5.00 -8.59 -8.90
N THR A 60 -4.76 -8.02 -7.71
CA THR A 60 -5.70 -7.11 -7.02
C THR A 60 -5.64 -5.69 -7.59
N SER A 61 -6.66 -4.86 -7.36
CA SER A 61 -6.75 -3.51 -7.94
C SER A 61 -5.56 -2.63 -7.55
N VAL A 62 -5.09 -2.74 -6.30
CA VAL A 62 -3.89 -2.02 -5.82
C VAL A 62 -2.68 -2.34 -6.70
N PHE A 63 -2.44 -3.62 -6.99
CA PHE A 63 -1.31 -4.03 -7.82
C PHE A 63 -1.53 -3.76 -9.31
N GLN A 64 -2.75 -3.85 -9.81
CA GLN A 64 -3.08 -3.54 -11.20
C GLN A 64 -2.83 -2.06 -11.52
N ILE A 65 -3.22 -1.15 -10.64
CA ILE A 65 -2.95 0.29 -10.80
C ILE A 65 -1.44 0.54 -10.63
N ALA A 66 -0.80 -0.05 -9.62
CA ALA A 66 0.64 0.08 -9.43
C ALA A 66 1.44 -0.40 -10.66
N ARG A 67 1.01 -1.47 -11.34
CA ARG A 67 1.66 -2.00 -12.56
C ARG A 67 1.69 -0.99 -13.71
N GLN A 68 0.70 -0.10 -13.79
CA GLN A 68 0.62 0.89 -14.87
C GLN A 68 1.63 2.03 -14.68
N TYR A 69 1.91 2.41 -13.43
CA TYR A 69 2.64 3.65 -13.15
C TYR A 69 3.98 3.44 -12.45
N CYS A 70 4.10 2.43 -11.60
CA CYS A 70 5.31 2.18 -10.82
C CYS A 70 6.49 1.82 -11.72
N LYS A 71 7.67 2.39 -11.43
CA LYS A 71 8.87 2.20 -12.26
C LYS A 71 9.71 0.98 -11.87
N HIS A 72 9.39 0.29 -10.78
CA HIS A 72 10.11 -0.88 -10.34
C HIS A 72 9.19 -1.88 -9.62
N ALA A 73 9.47 -3.17 -9.81
CA ALA A 73 8.58 -4.25 -9.37
C ALA A 73 8.46 -4.37 -7.84
N ALA A 74 9.50 -3.99 -7.10
CA ALA A 74 9.62 -4.21 -5.65
C ALA A 74 9.34 -2.95 -4.82
N CYS A 75 8.51 -2.02 -5.31
CA CYS A 75 8.12 -0.87 -4.49
C CYS A 75 7.37 -1.36 -3.23
N PRO A 76 7.72 -0.88 -2.02
CA PRO A 76 7.02 -1.29 -0.81
C PRO A 76 5.61 -0.69 -0.69
N VAL A 77 5.30 0.39 -1.43
CA VAL A 77 4.04 1.13 -1.29
C VAL A 77 2.80 0.28 -1.61
N PRO A 78 2.70 -0.46 -2.74
CA PRO A 78 1.53 -1.31 -3.00
C PRO A 78 1.29 -2.35 -1.91
N THR A 79 2.35 -3.01 -1.44
CA THR A 79 2.28 -3.96 -0.32
C THR A 79 1.79 -3.29 0.96
N ALA A 80 2.29 -2.09 1.26
CA ALA A 80 1.88 -1.32 2.43
C ALA A 80 0.41 -0.90 2.41
N ILE A 81 -0.15 -0.62 1.22
CA ILE A 81 -1.59 -0.36 1.05
C ILE A 81 -2.39 -1.60 1.46
N ILE A 82 -2.05 -2.78 0.92
CA ILE A 82 -2.71 -4.03 1.29
C ILE A 82 -2.63 -4.30 2.80
N LYS A 83 -1.45 -4.12 3.41
CA LYS A 83 -1.28 -4.26 4.87
C LYS A 83 -2.12 -3.27 5.68
N GLY A 84 -2.24 -2.03 5.19
CA GLY A 84 -3.12 -1.04 5.79
C GLY A 84 -4.58 -1.45 5.76
N VAL A 85 -5.02 -2.05 4.66
CA VAL A 85 -6.40 -2.54 4.46
C VAL A 85 -6.68 -3.77 5.33
N GLU A 86 -5.75 -4.73 5.39
CA GLU A 86 -5.84 -5.89 6.28
C GLU A 86 -6.12 -5.44 7.73
N ALA A 87 -5.35 -4.48 8.22
CA ALA A 87 -5.51 -3.94 9.56
C ALA A 87 -6.80 -3.11 9.71
N ALA A 88 -7.14 -2.27 8.73
CA ALA A 88 -8.31 -1.40 8.79
C ALA A 88 -9.62 -2.19 8.79
N CYS A 89 -9.71 -3.26 8.00
CA CYS A 89 -10.88 -4.14 7.90
C CYS A 89 -10.93 -5.20 9.02
N GLY A 90 -9.98 -5.21 9.95
CA GLY A 90 -9.93 -6.19 11.05
C GLY A 90 -9.57 -7.61 10.60
N LEU A 91 -8.93 -7.76 9.43
CA LEU A 91 -8.45 -9.04 8.90
C LEU A 91 -7.07 -9.41 9.47
N ALA A 92 -6.31 -8.43 9.96
CA ALA A 92 -5.06 -8.61 10.67
C ALA A 92 -4.92 -7.63 11.83
N LEU A 93 -4.09 -7.97 12.82
CA LEU A 93 -3.72 -7.03 13.88
C LEU A 93 -2.74 -5.97 13.35
N PRO A 94 -2.87 -4.69 13.75
CA PRO A 94 -1.90 -3.67 13.42
C PRO A 94 -0.51 -4.04 13.94
N ARG A 95 0.43 -4.30 13.03
CA ARG A 95 1.83 -4.60 13.31
C ARG A 95 2.71 -4.07 12.20
N ASP A 96 3.88 -3.57 12.59
CA ASP A 96 4.85 -3.05 11.64
C ASP A 96 5.45 -4.17 10.79
N ILE A 97 5.68 -3.86 9.51
CA ILE A 97 6.47 -4.69 8.59
C ILE A 97 7.73 -3.91 8.24
N GLU A 98 8.87 -4.60 8.19
CA GLU A 98 10.16 -3.99 7.90
C GLU A 98 10.90 -4.75 6.80
N ILE A 99 11.58 -3.99 5.94
CA ILE A 99 12.56 -4.51 4.99
C ILE A 99 13.90 -3.90 5.37
N LYS A 100 14.85 -4.74 5.79
CA LYS A 100 16.22 -4.35 6.13
C LYS A 100 17.17 -4.91 5.09
N ILE A 101 18.00 -4.04 4.50
CA ILE A 101 19.03 -4.42 3.53
C ILE A 101 20.38 -4.09 4.17
N THR A 102 21.23 -5.10 4.32
CA THR A 102 22.62 -4.96 4.77
C THR A 102 23.57 -5.37 3.65
N LYS A 103 24.72 -4.71 3.57
CA LYS A 103 25.83 -5.14 2.71
C LYS A 103 26.96 -5.55 3.64
N GLU A 104 27.35 -6.81 3.57
CA GLU A 104 28.57 -7.29 4.21
C GLU A 104 29.75 -6.96 3.29
N GLU A 105 30.85 -6.48 3.86
CA GLU A 105 32.09 -6.17 3.14
C GLU A 105 32.88 -7.42 2.78
#